data_AF-A0A959G3I7-F1
#
_entry.id   AF-A0A959G3I7-F1
#
_cell.length_a   1.000
_cell.length_b   1.000
_cell.length_c   1.000
_cell.angle_alpha   90.00
_cell.angle_beta   90.00
_cell.angle_gamma   90.00
#
_symmetry.space_group_name_H-M   'P 1'
#
loop_
_entity.id
_entity.type
_entity.pdbx_description
1 polymer ?
#
loop_
_entity_poly.entity_id
_entity_poly.type
_entity_poly.pdbx_seq_one_letter_code
_entity_poly.pdbx_strand_id
1 'polypeptide(L)' 'LNMDRSVVDAAKKYAKSSGRSLSSIVEDYLKLLVKQEQGAESFEISPLVHSLWGAVKPMPDAKGYKELLEEELAKKYLK' A
#
# COMPACT_ATOMS: atom_id res chain seq x y z
N LEU A 1 -7.26 28.92 3.78
CA LEU A 1 -7.69 28.53 2.41
C LEU A 1 -8.84 29.42 2.00
N ASN A 2 -8.79 30.03 0.82
CA ASN A 2 -9.96 30.68 0.20
C ASN A 2 -10.44 29.77 -0.93
N MET A 3 -11.74 29.45 -0.93
CA MET A 3 -12.39 28.67 -1.98
C MET A 3 -13.66 29.37 -2.42
N ASP A 4 -14.05 29.15 -3.67
CA ASP A 4 -15.31 29.63 -4.22
C ASP A 4 -16.51 29.03 -3.45
N ARG A 5 -17.50 29.86 -3.13
CA ARG A 5 -18.73 29.42 -2.44
C ARG A 5 -19.49 28.35 -3.23
N SER A 6 -19.54 28.46 -4.56
CA SER A 6 -20.20 27.49 -5.43
C SER A 6 -19.58 26.09 -5.30
N VAL A 7 -18.25 26.03 -5.18
CA VAL A 7 -17.49 24.80 -4.97
C VAL A 7 -17.76 24.22 -3.58
N VAL A 8 -17.79 25.07 -2.54
CA VAL A 8 -18.12 24.64 -1.17
C VAL A 8 -19.52 24.03 -1.11
N ASP A 9 -20.50 24.63 -1.77
CA ASP A 9 -21.88 24.14 -1.76
C ASP A 9 -22.05 22.81 -2.51
N ALA A 10 -21.37 22.66 -3.66
CA ALA A 10 -21.33 21.39 -4.38
C ALA A 10 -20.69 20.28 -3.53
N ALA A 11 -19.57 20.58 -2.86
CA ALA A 11 -18.86 19.63 -2.02
C ALA A 11 -19.69 19.22 -0.78
N LYS A 12 -20.43 20.15 -0.16
CA LYS A 12 -21.36 19.83 0.94
C LYS A 12 -22.49 18.90 0.49
N LYS A 13 -23.06 19.12 -0.71
CA LYS A 13 -24.09 18.23 -1.28
C LYS A 13 -23.54 16.82 -1.48
N TYR A 14 -22.34 16.71 -2.07
CA TYR A 14 -21.66 15.44 -2.25
C TYR A 14 -21.42 14.74 -0.91
N ALA A 15 -20.83 15.44 0.07
CA ALA A 15 -20.54 14.90 1.39
C ALA A 15 -21.81 14.34 2.06
N LYS A 16 -22.90 15.10 2.02
CA LYS A 16 -24.20 14.67 2.56
C LYS A 16 -24.73 13.42 1.84
N SER A 17 -24.63 13.34 0.51
CA SER A 17 -25.05 12.15 -0.25
C SER A 17 -24.19 10.92 0.04
N SER A 18 -22.90 11.12 0.37
CA SER A 18 -21.98 10.04 0.77
C SER A 18 -22.09 9.66 2.26
N GLY A 19 -22.93 10.33 3.05
CA GLY A 19 -23.04 10.09 4.50
C GLY A 19 -21.82 10.53 5.31
N ARG A 20 -21.00 11.45 4.77
CA ARG A 20 -19.76 11.92 5.39
C ARG A 20 -19.79 13.43 5.61
N SER A 21 -19.00 13.92 6.57
CA SER A 21 -18.77 15.36 6.72
C SER A 21 -17.80 15.85 5.63
N LEU A 22 -18.00 17.08 5.16
CA LEU A 22 -17.06 17.71 4.21
C LEU A 22 -15.65 17.81 4.80
N SER A 23 -15.54 18.10 6.10
CA SER A 23 -14.26 18.14 6.80
C SER A 23 -13.52 16.81 6.76
N SER A 24 -14.22 15.69 6.97
CA SER A 24 -13.59 14.36 6.91
C SER A 24 -13.05 14.02 5.52
N ILE A 25 -13.78 14.38 4.46
CA ILE A 25 -13.32 14.14 3.07
C ILE A 25 -12.06 14.96 2.77
N VAL A 26 -12.04 16.22 3.19
CA VAL A 26 -10.89 17.11 2.97
C VAL A 26 -9.68 16.66 3.81
N GLU A 27 -9.91 16.25 5.07
CA GLU A 27 -8.86 15.76 5.95
C GLU A 27 -8.18 14.52 5.38
N ASP A 28 -8.94 13.53 4.91
CA ASP A 28 -8.38 12.32 4.31
C ASP A 28 -7.55 12.62 3.06
N TYR A 29 -8.02 13.54 2.22
CA TYR A 29 -7.29 13.96 1.03
C TYR A 29 -5.98 14.67 1.38
N LEU A 30 -6.00 15.57 2.36
CA LEU A 30 -4.78 16.25 2.83
C LEU A 30 -3.79 15.26 3.46
N LYS A 31 -4.27 14.27 4.22
CA LYS A 31 -3.42 13.17 4.73
C LYS A 31 -2.74 12.40 3.60
N LEU A 32 -3.46 12.08 2.53
CA LEU A 32 -2.91 11.41 1.35
C LEU A 32 -1.83 12.24 0.67
N LEU A 33 -2.06 13.54 0.47
CA LEU A 33 -1.09 14.44 -0.15
C LEU A 33 0.19 14.56 0.69
N VAL A 34 0.04 14.76 2.00
CA VAL A 34 1.18 14.86 2.94
C VAL A 34 1.94 13.54 3.02
N LYS A 35 1.24 12.39 3.00
CA LYS A 35 1.87 11.06 2.99
C LYS A 35 2.65 10.79 1.69
N GLN A 36 2.22 11.35 0.55
CA GLN A 36 3.01 11.28 -0.69
C GLN A 36 4.22 12.22 -0.67
N GLU A 37 4.10 13.42 -0.08
CA GLU A 37 5.18 14.40 0.00
C GLU A 37 6.27 14.06 1.03
N GLN A 38 5.94 13.31 2.09
CA GLN A 38 6.93 12.84 3.08
C GLN A 38 7.91 11.78 2.53
N GLY A 39 7.95 11.61 1.21
CA GLY A 39 8.50 10.43 0.56
C GLY A 39 7.61 9.23 0.86
N ALA A 40 7.70 8.18 0.06
CA ALA A 40 7.42 6.88 0.63
C ALA A 40 8.27 6.83 1.91
N GLU A 41 7.65 6.80 3.10
CA GLU A 41 8.38 6.33 4.28
C GLU A 41 9.10 5.12 3.76
N SER A 42 10.43 5.23 3.64
CA SER A 42 11.26 4.19 3.05
C SER A 42 10.78 2.96 3.77
N PHE A 43 10.15 2.02 3.05
CA PHE A 43 9.64 0.81 3.67
C PHE A 43 10.86 0.25 4.41
N GLU A 44 10.89 0.43 5.73
CA GLU A 44 12.09 0.15 6.49
C GLU A 44 12.14 -1.37 6.53
N ILE A 45 12.88 -1.92 5.58
CA ILE A 45 13.14 -3.33 5.51
C ILE A 45 13.82 -3.65 6.84
N SER A 46 13.13 -4.41 7.70
CA SER A 46 13.71 -4.88 8.96
C SER A 46 15.12 -5.41 8.71
N PRO A 47 16.10 -5.17 9.61
CA PRO A 47 17.47 -5.67 9.44
C PRO A 47 17.53 -7.16 9.14
N LEU A 48 16.58 -7.94 9.67
CA LEU A 48 16.41 -9.36 9.36
C LEU A 48 15.96 -9.62 7.93
N VAL A 49 14.99 -8.86 7.42
CA VAL A 49 14.54 -9.00 6.02
C VAL A 49 15.66 -8.54 5.07
N HIS A 50 16.43 -7.52 5.45
CA HIS A 50 17.58 -7.06 4.67
C HIS A 50 18.70 -8.11 4.63
N SER A 51 18.99 -8.79 5.74
CA SER A 51 19.99 -9.86 5.77
C SER A 51 19.57 -11.12 5.00
N LEU A 52 18.27 -11.34 4.84
CA LEU A 52 17.70 -12.40 4.00
C LEU A 52 17.58 -11.99 2.53
N TRP A 53 17.70 -10.70 2.21
CA TRP A 53 17.61 -10.20 0.84
C TRP A 53 18.79 -10.73 0.01
N GLY A 54 18.49 -11.47 -1.06
CA GLY A 54 19.50 -12.13 -1.89
C GLY A 54 19.95 -13.51 -1.39
N ALA A 55 19.58 -13.92 -0.17
CA ALA A 55 19.76 -15.30 0.29
C ALA A 55 18.75 -16.26 -0.39
N VAL A 56 17.62 -15.72 -0.85
CA VAL A 56 16.60 -16.46 -1.59
C VAL A 56 16.78 -16.22 -3.08
N LYS A 57 16.80 -17.30 -3.89
CA LYS A 57 16.85 -17.19 -5.35
C LYS A 57 15.53 -16.60 -5.87
N PRO A 58 15.58 -15.71 -6.87
CA PRO A 58 14.36 -15.19 -7.49
C PRO A 58 13.52 -16.34 -8.04
N MET A 59 12.21 -16.20 -7.87
CA MET A 59 11.24 -17.18 -8.36
C MET A 59 11.30 -17.21 -9.89
N PRO A 60 11.37 -18.40 -10.53
CA PRO A 60 11.27 -18.48 -11.98
C PRO A 60 9.91 -17.97 -12.43
N ASP A 61 9.89 -17.08 -13.44
CA ASP A 61 8.68 -16.39 -13.92
C ASP A 61 7.55 -17.35 -14.37
N ALA A 62 7.91 -18.61 -14.66
CA ALA A 62 7.00 -19.62 -15.20
C ALA A 62 6.51 -20.66 -14.18
N LYS A 63 6.97 -20.63 -12.92
CA LYS A 63 6.65 -21.68 -11.94
C LYS A 63 5.66 -21.20 -10.90
N GLY A 64 4.61 -21.98 -10.65
CA GLY A 64 3.62 -21.66 -9.63
C GLY A 64 4.19 -21.77 -8.22
N TYR A 65 3.68 -20.98 -7.27
CA TYR A 65 4.13 -20.99 -5.87
C TYR A 65 4.04 -22.38 -5.23
N LYS A 66 2.96 -23.11 -5.49
CA LYS A 66 2.74 -24.46 -4.93
C LYS A 66 3.74 -25.47 -5.44
N GLU A 67 4.01 -25.50 -6.74
CA GLU A 67 4.96 -26.43 -7.36
C GLU A 67 6.37 -26.22 -6.81
N LEU A 68 6.78 -24.96 -6.63
CA LEU A 68 8.09 -24.63 -6.07
C LEU A 68 8.19 -25.03 -4.60
N LEU A 69 7.11 -24.85 -3.82
CA LEU A 69 7.05 -25.28 -2.43
C LEU A 69 7.16 -26.81 -2.29
N GLU A 70 6.42 -27.55 -3.10
CA GLU A 70 6.46 -29.03 -3.10
C GLU A 70 7.86 -29.55 -3.42
N GLU A 71 8.54 -28.97 -4.41
CA GLU A 71 9.90 -29.37 -4.77
C GLU A 71 10.93 -29.09 -3.68
N GLU A 72 10.90 -27.92 -3.05
CA GLU A 72 11.84 -27.58 -1.99
C GLU A 72 11.59 -28.41 -0.72
N LEU A 73 10.32 -28.72 -0.41
CA LEU A 73 9.98 -29.67 0.65
C LEU A 73 10.50 -31.07 0.33
N ALA A 74 10.29 -31.56 -0.90
CA ALA A 74 10.84 -32.84 -1.34
C ALA A 74 12.37 -32.87 -1.18
N LYS A 75 13.09 -31.84 -1.65
CA LYS A 75 14.55 -31.75 -1.50
C LYS A 75 15.03 -31.73 -0.05
N LYS A 76 14.27 -31.11 0.86
CA LYS A 76 14.64 -30.99 2.27
C LYS A 76 14.43 -32.29 3.05
N TYR A 77 13.37 -33.04 2.73
CA TYR A 77 12.92 -34.18 3.54
C TYR A 77 13.13 -35.56 2.88
N LEU A 78 13.38 -35.62 1.57
CA LEU A 78 13.59 -36.87 0.82
C LEU A 78 15.05 -37.06 0.37
N LYS A 79 16.00 -36.43 1.08
CA LYS A 79 17.44 -36.55 0.83
C LYS A 79 18.13 -37.31 1.94
#